data_AF-A0A919SZF9-F1
#
_entry.id   AF-A0A919SZF9-F1
#
_cell.length_a   1.000
_cell.length_b   1.000
_cell.length_c   1.000
_cell.angle_alpha   90.00
_cell.angle_beta   90.00
_cell.angle_gamma   90.00
#
_symmetry.space_group_name_H-M   'P 1'
#
loop_
_entity.id
_entity.type
_entity.pdbx_description
1 polymer ?
#
loop_
_entity_poly.entity_id
_entity_poly.type
_entity_poly.pdbx_seq_one_letter_code
_entity_poly.pdbx_strand_id
1 'polypeptide(L)'
;MMTIAVEEQRVRNLFERVEAVEDVANSLPETDGRRRRLLDVSNAALAEEATIRPVIAAKLLGLSEKSVRTWAGEGVLVVSQRAPRLLLDVISVHEVSHVIRELRALGRDRDLLDAVWHRINDRALADRDDFRESLRQMRRGQGRVLRPLPEPDADGR
;
A
#
# COMPACT_ATOMS: atom_id res chain seq x y z
N MET A 1 15.47 17.56 -21.42
CA MET A 1 15.24 17.42 -19.96
C MET A 1 13.78 17.70 -19.71
N MET A 2 13.00 16.73 -19.20
CA MET A 2 11.60 16.97 -18.84
C MET A 2 11.55 17.86 -17.59
N THR A 3 10.59 18.79 -17.55
CA THR A 3 10.36 19.63 -16.37
C THR A 3 9.57 18.83 -15.32
N ILE A 4 9.72 19.19 -14.04
CA ILE A 4 9.00 18.54 -12.93
C ILE A 4 7.49 18.57 -13.14
N ALA A 5 6.95 19.67 -13.68
CA ALA A 5 5.52 19.81 -13.95
C ALA A 5 5.02 18.84 -15.03
N VAL A 6 5.82 18.60 -16.07
CA VAL A 6 5.47 17.64 -17.14
C VAL A 6 5.55 16.20 -16.63
N GLU A 7 6.56 15.89 -15.83
CA GLU A 7 6.70 14.58 -15.17
C GLU A 7 5.51 14.32 -14.22
N GLU A 8 5.17 15.31 -13.39
CA GLU A 8 4.00 15.25 -12.50
C GLU A 8 2.69 14.99 -13.25
N GLN A 9 2.40 15.78 -14.30
CA GLN A 9 1.15 15.64 -15.04
C GLN A 9 1.05 14.27 -15.73
N ARG A 10 2.18 13.76 -16.25
CA ARG A 10 2.23 12.43 -16.85
C ARG A 10 1.87 11.35 -15.84
N VAL A 11 2.50 11.36 -14.66
CA VAL A 11 2.24 10.35 -13.62
C VAL A 11 0.81 10.46 -13.11
N ARG A 12 0.28 11.68 -12.96
CA ARG A 12 -1.13 11.89 -12.59
C ARG A 12 -2.08 11.27 -13.62
N ASN A 13 -1.86 11.53 -14.90
CA ASN A 13 -2.67 10.95 -15.98
C ASN A 13 -2.56 9.41 -16.01
N LEU A 14 -1.40 8.85 -15.68
CA LEU A 14 -1.23 7.41 -15.54
C LEU A 14 -2.08 6.86 -14.39
N PHE A 15 -2.03 7.50 -13.22
CA PHE A 15 -2.82 7.08 -12.06
C PHE A 15 -4.31 7.15 -12.37
N GLU A 16 -4.81 8.25 -12.94
CA GLU A 16 -6.22 8.38 -13.32
C GLU A 16 -6.68 7.26 -14.27
N ARG A 17 -5.83 6.87 -15.23
CA ARG A 17 -6.15 5.77 -16.16
C ARG A 17 -6.14 4.42 -15.48
N VAL A 18 -5.16 4.17 -14.61
CA VAL A 18 -5.04 2.92 -13.87
C VAL A 18 -6.21 2.76 -12.90
N GLU A 19 -6.54 3.82 -12.15
CA GLU A 19 -7.67 3.85 -11.23
C GLU A 19 -8.99 3.56 -11.95
N ALA A 20 -9.21 4.13 -13.14
CA ALA A 20 -10.40 3.82 -13.92
C ALA A 20 -10.51 2.33 -14.32
N VAL A 21 -9.38 1.67 -14.61
CA VAL A 21 -9.35 0.23 -14.90
C VAL A 21 -9.59 -0.59 -13.63
N GLU A 22 -9.01 -0.18 -12.51
CA GLU A 22 -9.19 -0.83 -11.22
C GLU A 22 -10.62 -0.71 -10.70
N ASP A 23 -11.29 0.43 -10.88
CA ASP A 23 -12.70 0.61 -10.54
C ASP A 23 -13.59 -0.37 -11.31
N VAL A 24 -13.34 -0.53 -12.61
CA VAL A 24 -14.03 -1.55 -13.43
C VAL A 24 -13.72 -2.94 -12.91
N ALA A 25 -12.46 -3.25 -12.60
CA ALA A 25 -12.08 -4.55 -12.04
C ALA A 25 -12.78 -4.83 -10.70
N ASN A 26 -12.88 -3.82 -9.83
CA ASN A 26 -13.49 -3.90 -8.52
C ASN A 26 -15.02 -4.04 -8.58
N SER A 27 -15.65 -3.60 -9.66
CA SER A 27 -17.09 -3.84 -9.93
C SER A 27 -17.41 -5.31 -10.26
N LEU A 28 -16.39 -6.09 -10.65
CA LEU A 28 -16.54 -7.51 -10.97
C LEU A 28 -16.37 -8.40 -9.73
N PRO A 29 -17.03 -9.57 -9.68
CA PRO A 29 -16.84 -10.55 -8.61
C PRO A 29 -15.36 -10.96 -8.47
N GLU A 30 -14.92 -11.25 -7.25
CA GLU A 30 -13.53 -11.67 -6.97
C GLU A 30 -13.12 -12.95 -7.72
N THR A 31 -14.08 -13.81 -8.05
CA THR A 31 -13.86 -15.07 -8.78
C THR A 31 -13.81 -14.90 -10.30
N ASP A 32 -14.10 -13.70 -10.83
CA ASP A 32 -14.08 -13.45 -12.27
C ASP A 32 -12.63 -13.31 -12.77
N GLY A 33 -12.20 -14.19 -13.67
CA GLY A 33 -10.86 -14.14 -14.26
C GLY A 33 -10.54 -12.84 -15.00
N ARG A 34 -11.56 -12.09 -15.45
CA ARG A 34 -11.38 -10.77 -16.07
C ARG A 34 -10.89 -9.73 -15.06
N ARG A 35 -11.34 -9.81 -13.80
CA ARG A 35 -10.87 -8.93 -12.73
C ARG A 35 -9.36 -9.03 -12.58
N ARG A 36 -8.83 -10.26 -12.47
CA ARG A 36 -7.38 -10.50 -12.36
C ARG A 36 -6.64 -9.91 -13.56
N ARG A 37 -7.11 -10.17 -14.78
CA ARG A 37 -6.48 -9.64 -16.01
C ARG A 37 -6.43 -8.11 -16.04
N LEU A 38 -7.49 -7.44 -15.61
CA LEU A 38 -7.53 -5.97 -15.55
C LEU A 38 -6.52 -5.43 -14.54
N LEU A 39 -6.44 -6.02 -13.35
CA LEU A 39 -5.44 -5.65 -12.33
C LEU A 39 -4.01 -5.92 -12.82
N ASP A 40 -3.78 -7.02 -13.52
CA ASP A 40 -2.45 -7.33 -14.08
C ASP A 40 -2.04 -6.31 -15.16
N VAL A 41 -2.99 -5.86 -16.00
CA VAL A 41 -2.75 -4.79 -16.99
C VAL A 41 -2.46 -3.45 -16.31
N SER A 42 -3.22 -3.09 -15.27
CA SER A 42 -2.95 -1.90 -14.45
C SER A 42 -1.54 -1.92 -13.85
N ASN A 43 -1.16 -3.04 -13.24
CA ASN A 43 0.17 -3.23 -12.65
C ASN A 43 1.28 -3.16 -13.71
N ALA A 44 1.08 -3.75 -14.89
CA ALA A 44 2.03 -3.66 -16.00
C ALA A 44 2.22 -2.22 -16.46
N ALA A 45 1.13 -1.44 -16.59
CA ALA A 45 1.21 -0.04 -16.98
C ALA A 45 1.96 0.83 -15.95
N LEU A 46 1.79 0.57 -14.65
CA LEU A 46 2.56 1.25 -13.60
C LEU A 46 4.04 0.88 -13.63
N ALA A 47 4.36 -0.38 -13.91
CA ALA A 47 5.74 -0.86 -13.99
C ALA A 47 6.53 -0.24 -15.14
N GLU A 48 5.88 0.20 -16.22
CA GLU A 48 6.53 0.85 -17.37
C GLU A 48 7.13 2.23 -17.04
N GLU A 49 6.49 3.04 -16.20
CA GLU A 49 7.08 4.32 -15.74
C GLU A 49 8.19 4.11 -14.69
N ALA A 50 8.15 2.95 -14.00
CA ALA A 50 9.13 2.40 -13.08
C ALA A 50 9.47 3.24 -11.82
N THR A 51 9.77 4.54 -11.96
CA THR A 51 10.28 5.36 -10.84
C THR A 51 9.85 6.82 -10.90
N ILE A 52 9.67 7.45 -9.74
CA ILE A 52 9.37 8.88 -9.62
C ILE A 52 10.20 9.58 -8.55
N ARG A 53 10.32 10.90 -8.67
CA ARG A 53 11.03 11.74 -7.69
C ARG A 53 10.19 12.00 -6.43
N PRO A 54 10.82 12.16 -5.25
CA PRO A 54 10.13 12.49 -4.00
C PRO A 54 9.21 13.73 -4.08
N VAL A 55 9.63 14.77 -4.79
CA VAL A 55 8.83 16.00 -4.96
C VAL A 55 7.53 15.76 -5.73
N ILE A 56 7.51 14.79 -6.65
CA ILE A 56 6.31 14.44 -7.42
C ILE A 56 5.41 13.56 -6.56
N ALA A 57 5.97 12.55 -5.89
CA ALA A 57 5.24 11.72 -4.93
C ALA A 57 4.56 12.57 -3.85
N ALA A 58 5.24 13.61 -3.35
CA ALA A 58 4.68 14.54 -2.36
C ALA A 58 3.39 15.21 -2.88
N LYS A 59 3.40 15.67 -4.13
CA LYS A 59 2.21 16.28 -4.75
C LYS A 59 1.10 15.26 -5.00
N LEU A 60 1.43 14.04 -5.42
CA LEU A 60 0.45 12.99 -5.67
C LEU A 60 -0.24 12.53 -4.38
N LEU A 61 0.51 12.42 -3.27
CA LEU A 61 0.00 11.98 -1.98
C LEU A 61 -0.63 13.13 -1.16
N GLY A 62 -0.42 14.38 -1.57
CA GLY A 62 -0.80 15.56 -0.78
C GLY A 62 -0.03 15.64 0.54
N LEU A 63 1.27 15.34 0.50
CA LEU A 63 2.20 15.34 1.64
C LEU A 63 3.34 16.33 1.38
N SER A 64 4.12 16.66 2.40
CA SER A 64 5.37 17.40 2.22
C SER A 64 6.48 16.49 1.66
N GLU A 65 7.42 17.04 0.89
CA GLU A 65 8.58 16.27 0.41
C GLU A 65 9.41 15.70 1.57
N LYS A 66 9.51 16.44 2.70
CA LYS A 66 10.16 15.95 3.92
C LYS A 66 9.47 14.69 4.43
N SER A 67 8.14 14.69 4.52
CA SER A 67 7.35 13.52 4.94
C SER A 67 7.59 12.33 4.01
N VAL A 68 7.57 12.53 2.70
CA VAL A 68 7.84 11.48 1.71
C VAL A 68 9.23 10.87 1.91
N ARG A 69 10.25 11.70 2.14
CA ARG A 69 11.63 11.22 2.41
C ARG A 69 11.71 10.43 3.70
N THR A 70 11.00 10.85 4.75
CA THR A 70 10.88 10.07 5.99
C THR A 70 10.19 8.73 5.71
N TRP A 71 9.07 8.70 5.01
CA TRP A 71 8.32 7.47 4.71
C TRP A 71 9.14 6.48 3.86
N ALA A 72 9.97 6.98 2.95
CA ALA A 72 10.93 6.17 2.21
C ALA A 72 12.06 5.62 3.09
N GLY A 73 12.48 6.37 4.12
CA GLY A 73 13.43 5.92 5.13
C GLY A 73 12.87 4.83 6.04
N GLU A 74 11.60 4.97 6.45
CA GLU A 74 10.85 4.02 7.28
C GLU A 74 10.31 2.81 6.49
N GLY A 75 10.51 2.76 5.17
CA GLY A 75 10.11 1.63 4.32
C GLY A 75 8.63 1.57 3.94
N VAL A 76 7.85 2.62 4.23
CA VAL A 76 6.45 2.73 3.77
C VAL A 76 6.37 2.97 2.26
N LEU A 77 7.33 3.72 1.72
CA LEU A 77 7.49 3.90 0.27
C LEU A 77 8.71 3.10 -0.19
N VAL A 78 8.53 2.27 -1.21
CA VAL A 78 9.62 1.47 -1.78
C VAL A 78 10.57 2.40 -2.54
N VAL A 79 11.86 2.27 -2.21
CA VAL A 79 12.93 3.05 -2.84
C VAL A 79 13.54 2.24 -3.98
N SER A 80 13.32 2.66 -5.22
CA SER A 80 13.92 2.03 -6.40
C SER A 80 15.40 2.38 -6.56
N GLN A 81 15.81 3.59 -6.14
CA GLN A 81 17.19 4.05 -6.26
C GLN A 81 17.54 5.07 -5.17
N ARG A 82 18.70 4.91 -4.52
CA ARG A 82 19.20 5.87 -3.51
C ARG A 82 20.24 6.86 -4.06
N ALA A 83 21.07 6.44 -5.00
CA ALA A 83 22.18 7.24 -5.54
C ALA A 83 22.28 7.12 -7.08
N PRO A 84 22.65 8.20 -7.82
CA PRO A 84 23.04 9.53 -7.33
C PRO A 84 21.86 10.41 -6.87
N ARG A 85 20.61 9.96 -7.05
CA ARG A 85 19.40 10.66 -6.59
C ARG A 85 18.38 9.65 -6.07
N LEU A 86 17.61 10.06 -5.05
CA LEU A 86 16.50 9.28 -4.51
C LEU A 86 15.36 9.19 -5.52
N LEU A 87 14.97 7.97 -5.89
CA LEU A 87 13.80 7.66 -6.69
C LEU A 87 12.94 6.61 -5.97
N LEU A 88 11.64 6.78 -6.09
CA LEU A 88 10.63 5.96 -5.46
C LEU A 88 9.94 5.11 -6.52
N ASP A 89 9.50 3.94 -6.11
CA ASP A 89 8.76 3.02 -6.95
C ASP A 89 7.34 3.55 -7.20
N VAL A 90 6.91 3.54 -8.46
CA VAL A 90 5.61 4.09 -8.86
C VAL A 90 4.46 3.27 -8.30
N ILE A 91 4.59 1.93 -8.28
CA ILE A 91 3.57 1.02 -7.78
C ILE A 91 3.37 1.26 -6.28
N SER A 92 4.45 1.32 -5.51
CA SER A 92 4.38 1.63 -4.08
C SER A 92 3.70 2.98 -3.79
N VAL A 93 3.99 4.02 -4.57
CA VAL A 93 3.33 5.33 -4.41
C VAL A 93 1.85 5.25 -4.77
N HIS A 94 1.49 4.51 -5.81
CA HIS A 94 0.10 4.27 -6.21
C HIS A 94 -0.69 3.57 -5.10
N GLU A 95 -0.16 2.47 -4.54
CA GLU A 95 -0.78 1.74 -3.43
C GLU A 95 -1.01 2.63 -2.20
N VAL A 96 0.02 3.41 -1.81
CA VAL A 96 -0.08 4.36 -0.70
C VAL A 96 -1.11 5.45 -0.98
N SER A 97 -1.26 5.89 -2.23
CA SER A 97 -2.26 6.90 -2.60
C SER A 97 -3.69 6.42 -2.35
N HIS A 98 -4.02 5.15 -2.65
CA HIS A 98 -5.31 4.56 -2.33
C HIS A 98 -5.57 4.53 -0.83
N VAL A 99 -4.56 4.11 -0.05
CA VAL A 99 -4.69 4.07 1.42
C VAL A 99 -4.94 5.46 1.99
N ILE A 100 -4.19 6.47 1.56
CA ILE A 100 -4.39 7.85 2.01
C ILE A 100 -5.79 8.36 1.61
N ARG A 101 -6.25 8.06 0.39
CA ARG A 101 -7.59 8.45 -0.07
C ARG A 101 -8.68 7.81 0.79
N GLU A 102 -8.58 6.51 1.09
CA GLU A 102 -9.49 5.81 1.99
C GLU A 102 -9.49 6.42 3.40
N LEU A 103 -8.31 6.68 3.98
CA LEU A 103 -8.19 7.28 5.31
C LEU A 103 -8.81 8.67 5.37
N ARG A 104 -8.56 9.51 4.37
CA ARG A 104 -9.16 10.85 4.27
C ARG A 104 -10.67 10.77 4.10
N ALA A 105 -11.18 9.82 3.30
CA ALA A 105 -12.62 9.59 3.16
C ALA A 105 -13.28 9.18 4.50
N LEU A 106 -12.53 8.51 5.38
CA LEU A 106 -12.93 8.18 6.75
C LEU A 106 -12.70 9.33 7.76
N GLY A 107 -12.32 10.52 7.29
CA GLY A 107 -12.06 11.70 8.11
C GLY A 107 -10.73 11.67 8.87
N ARG A 108 -9.83 10.73 8.56
CA ARG A 108 -8.49 10.65 9.16
C ARG A 108 -7.46 11.37 8.30
N ASP A 109 -6.97 12.50 8.80
CA ASP A 109 -5.94 13.31 8.13
C ASP A 109 -4.72 13.61 9.04
N ARG A 110 -4.72 13.06 10.26
CA ARG A 110 -3.59 13.09 11.20
C ARG A 110 -2.98 11.71 11.33
N ASP A 111 -1.70 11.67 11.72
CA ASP A 111 -0.95 10.43 11.98
C ASP A 111 -1.02 9.43 10.82
N LEU A 112 -1.01 9.96 9.59
CA LEU A 112 -1.17 9.20 8.36
C LEU A 112 -0.07 8.13 8.20
N LEU A 113 1.13 8.36 8.73
CA LEU A 113 2.23 7.40 8.63
C LEU A 113 1.86 6.08 9.32
N ASP A 114 1.48 6.13 10.59
CA ASP A 114 1.14 4.94 11.38
C ASP A 114 -0.12 4.27 10.81
N ALA A 115 -1.12 5.06 10.42
CA ALA A 115 -2.34 4.54 9.82
C ALA A 115 -2.09 3.82 8.48
N VAL A 116 -1.21 4.38 7.63
CA VAL A 116 -0.80 3.75 6.37
C VAL A 116 -0.01 2.48 6.65
N TRP A 117 0.95 2.52 7.57
CA TRP A 117 1.76 1.37 7.95
C TRP A 117 0.89 0.22 8.43
N HIS A 118 -0.06 0.48 9.34
CA HIS A 118 -1.01 -0.53 9.80
C HIS A 118 -1.85 -1.09 8.65
N ARG A 119 -2.37 -0.22 7.77
CA ARG A 119 -3.22 -0.66 6.66
C ARG A 119 -2.49 -1.54 5.64
N ILE A 120 -1.24 -1.22 5.32
CA ILE A 120 -0.41 -2.01 4.40
C ILE A 120 -0.08 -3.37 5.03
N ASN A 121 0.31 -3.38 6.31
CA ASN A 121 0.56 -4.64 7.02
C ASN A 121 -0.71 -5.48 7.15
N ASP A 122 -1.85 -4.88 7.45
CA ASP A 122 -3.14 -5.58 7.50
C ASP A 122 -3.50 -6.20 6.16
N ARG A 123 -3.24 -5.51 5.04
CA ARG A 123 -3.45 -6.06 3.69
C ARG A 123 -2.49 -7.19 3.37
N ALA A 124 -1.19 -7.02 3.65
CA ALA A 124 -0.19 -8.06 3.46
C ALA A 124 -0.48 -9.31 4.31
N LEU A 125 -1.01 -9.11 5.53
CA LEU A 125 -1.50 -10.20 6.38
C LEU A 125 -2.79 -10.81 5.79
N ALA A 126 -3.73 -10.01 5.30
CA ALA A 126 -4.95 -10.49 4.63
C ALA A 126 -4.68 -11.27 3.34
N ASP A 127 -3.56 -11.03 2.68
CA ASP A 127 -3.13 -11.77 1.50
C ASP A 127 -2.38 -13.07 1.83
N ARG A 128 -2.04 -13.33 3.10
CA ARG A 128 -1.57 -14.64 3.55
C ARG A 128 -2.74 -15.61 3.62
N ASP A 129 -2.67 -16.69 2.84
CA ASP A 129 -3.67 -17.76 2.83
C ASP A 129 -4.00 -18.30 4.24
N ASP A 130 -2.97 -18.42 5.08
CA ASP A 130 -3.10 -18.87 6.48
C ASP A 130 -3.95 -17.91 7.35
N PHE A 131 -3.88 -16.61 7.09
CA PHE A 131 -4.63 -15.60 7.83
C PHE A 131 -6.07 -15.48 7.33
N ARG A 132 -6.30 -15.64 6.01
CA ARG A 132 -7.67 -15.77 5.45
C ARG A 132 -8.38 -16.98 6.03
N GLU A 133 -7.67 -18.10 6.19
CA GLU A 133 -8.21 -19.31 6.81
C GLU A 133 -8.47 -19.11 8.31
N SER A 134 -7.56 -18.44 9.03
CA SER A 134 -7.77 -18.07 10.45
C SER A 134 -9.00 -17.17 10.66
N LEU A 135 -9.25 -16.21 9.75
CA LEU A 135 -10.45 -15.36 9.78
C LEU A 135 -11.75 -16.12 9.46
N ARG A 136 -11.70 -17.09 8.54
CA ARG A 136 -12.85 -17.99 8.27
C ARG A 136 -13.15 -18.87 9.48
N GLN A 137 -12.12 -19.38 10.15
CA GLN A 137 -12.27 -20.15 11.39
C GLN A 137 -12.87 -19.29 12.50
N MET A 138 -12.42 -18.05 12.69
CA MET A 138 -13.04 -17.11 13.62
C MET A 138 -14.51 -16.82 13.31
N ARG A 139 -14.87 -16.57 12.04
CA ARG A 139 -16.28 -16.38 11.62
C ARG A 139 -17.14 -17.63 11.87
N ARG A 140 -16.53 -18.81 11.90
CA ARG A 140 -17.19 -20.09 12.25
C ARG A 140 -17.09 -20.43 13.75
N GLY A 141 -16.52 -19.56 14.58
CA GLY A 141 -16.35 -19.76 16.02
C GLY A 141 -15.25 -20.76 16.42
N GLN A 142 -14.27 -21.00 15.54
CA GLN A 142 -13.28 -22.07 15.65
C GLN A 142 -11.85 -21.58 16.00
N GLY A 143 -11.68 -20.31 16.38
CA GLY A 143 -10.37 -19.77 16.76
C GLY A 143 -9.83 -20.41 18.04
N ARG A 144 -8.65 -21.05 17.97
CA ARG A 144 -7.98 -21.63 19.14
C ARG A 144 -7.24 -20.53 19.90
N VAL A 145 -7.71 -20.16 21.09
CA VAL A 145 -7.00 -19.25 22.01
C VAL A 145 -5.75 -19.97 22.51
N LEU A 146 -4.57 -19.55 22.04
CA LEU A 146 -3.30 -19.93 22.67
C LEU A 146 -3.16 -19.11 23.96
N ARG A 147 -3.62 -19.68 25.08
CA ARG A 147 -3.28 -19.16 26.41
C ARG A 147 -1.76 -19.34 26.58
N PRO A 148 -1.00 -18.31 26.99
CA PRO A 148 0.39 -18.48 27.38
C PRO A 148 0.47 -19.56 28.46
N LEU A 149 1.39 -20.52 28.30
CA LEU A 149 1.70 -21.48 29.35
C LEU A 149 2.10 -20.69 30.61
N PRO A 150 1.56 -20.98 31.80
CA PRO A 150 2.08 -20.37 33.02
C PRO A 150 3.56 -20.74 33.13
N GLU A 151 4.41 -19.72 33.29
CA GLU A 151 5.82 -19.91 33.63
C GLU A 151 5.88 -20.77 34.90
N PRO A 152 6.69 -21.84 34.94
CA PRO A 152 6.85 -22.62 36.14
C PRO A 152 7.48 -21.72 37.20
N ASP A 153 6.79 -21.58 38.33
CA ASP A 153 7.21 -20.82 39.50
C ASP A 153 8.68 -21.11 39.83
N ALA A 154 9.52 -20.08 39.67
CA ALA A 154 10.84 -20.04 40.26
C ALA A 154 10.67 -19.64 41.73
N ASP A 155 10.25 -20.57 42.58
CA ASP A 155 10.59 -20.51 44.01
C ASP A 155 10.46 -21.85 44.73
N GLY A 156 11.49 -22.21 45.50
CA GLY A 156 11.35 -23.12 46.64
C GLY A 156 12.13 -24.44 46.61
N ARG A 157 13.48 -24.39 46.72
CA ARG A 157 14.27 -24.88 47.87
C ARG A 157 15.76 -24.94 47.58
#